data_AF-A0A9Q8WNC8-F1
#
_entry.id   AF-A0A9Q8WNC8-F1
#
_cell.length_a   1.000
_cell.length_b   1.000
_cell.length_c   1.000
_cell.angle_alpha   90.00
_cell.angle_beta   90.00
_cell.angle_gamma   90.00
#
_symmetry.space_group_name_H-M   'P 1'
#
loop_
_entity.id
_entity.type
_entity.pdbx_description
1 polymer ?
#
loop_
_entity_poly.entity_id
_entity_poly.type
_entity_poly.pdbx_seq_one_letter_code
_entity_poly.pdbx_strand_id
1 'polypeptide(L)'
;MMMWKLRSYYKTHYLLRAIARRIAVTRVIIKKPKTLEIKTAYNGKDTTNSKLHLNQILMALWTEKGGLRASSLKRVKFLEVANDSVKAAIQAARQELELEDVDDFELDVEDADEDLLSNFRNSVFGKVVARLCEASGHTPESISIEHTAGWDDITWDLA
;
A
#
# COMPACT_ATOMS: atom_id res chain seq x y z
N MET A 1 33.99 22.56 -17.76
CA MET A 1 34.14 21.10 -17.54
C MET A 1 33.14 20.70 -16.46
N MET A 2 31.98 20.18 -16.87
CA MET A 2 30.81 20.02 -16.00
C MET A 2 30.62 18.51 -15.74
N MET A 3 30.99 18.05 -14.54
CA MET A 3 30.83 16.66 -14.10
C MET A 3 29.37 16.38 -13.79
N TRP A 4 28.69 15.60 -14.63
CA TRP A 4 27.41 15.00 -14.31
C TRP A 4 27.64 13.78 -13.40
N LYS A 5 27.27 13.93 -12.13
CA LYS A 5 27.28 12.86 -11.13
C LYS A 5 26.05 11.96 -11.37
N LEU A 6 26.24 10.85 -12.08
CA LEU A 6 25.23 9.79 -12.21
C LEU A 6 24.86 9.27 -10.81
N ARG A 7 23.70 9.68 -10.28
CA ARG A 7 23.08 9.01 -9.14
C ARG A 7 22.47 7.70 -9.64
N SER A 8 23.17 6.60 -9.36
CA SER A 8 22.61 5.25 -9.50
C SER A 8 21.46 5.07 -8.49
N TYR A 9 20.22 5.14 -8.99
CA TYR A 9 19.03 4.75 -8.23
C TYR A 9 18.90 3.22 -8.28
N TYR A 10 19.31 2.54 -7.21
CA TYR A 10 19.08 1.11 -7.04
C TYR A 10 17.57 0.86 -6.85
N LYS A 11 16.87 0.48 -7.92
CA LYS A 11 15.47 0.03 -7.90
C LYS A 11 15.46 -1.49 -7.88
N THR A 12 15.37 -2.08 -6.68
CA THR A 12 15.30 -3.54 -6.56
C THR A 12 13.87 -4.00 -6.79
N HIS A 13 13.69 -4.86 -7.78
CA HIS A 13 12.39 -5.42 -8.15
C HIS A 13 12.32 -6.87 -7.71
N TYR A 14 11.30 -7.21 -6.93
CA TYR A 14 11.08 -8.59 -6.52
C TYR A 14 9.82 -9.12 -7.21
N LEU A 15 10.00 -10.18 -8.00
CA LEU A 15 8.93 -11.00 -8.57
C LEU A 15 8.78 -12.24 -7.68
N LEU A 16 7.74 -12.29 -6.85
CA LEU A 16 7.40 -13.50 -6.10
C LEU A 16 6.67 -14.47 -7.04
N ARG A 17 7.41 -15.42 -7.61
CA ARG A 17 6.83 -16.65 -8.19
C ARG A 17 6.78 -17.72 -7.12
N ALA A 18 5.66 -17.79 -6.39
CA ALA A 18 5.33 -18.97 -5.62
C ALA A 18 4.69 -20.03 -6.55
N ILE A 19 5.05 -21.28 -6.27
CA ILE A 19 4.80 -22.50 -7.05
C ILE A 19 3.30 -22.69 -7.35
N ALA A 20 2.98 -22.92 -8.62
CA ALA A 20 1.70 -23.38 -9.18
C ALA A 20 0.43 -22.53 -8.93
N ARG A 21 0.10 -21.72 -9.95
CA ARG A 21 -1.25 -21.18 -10.30
C ARG A 21 -1.98 -20.32 -9.25
N ARG A 22 -1.47 -19.10 -9.03
CA ARG A 22 -2.17 -17.79 -8.95
C ARG A 22 -1.37 -16.87 -8.01
N ILE A 23 -1.04 -15.68 -8.49
CA ILE A 23 -0.10 -14.77 -7.85
C ILE A 23 -0.88 -13.84 -6.90
N ALA A 24 -0.59 -13.92 -5.59
CA ALA A 24 -1.21 -13.05 -4.59
C ALA A 24 -0.77 -11.58 -4.67
N VAL A 25 0.42 -11.31 -5.21
CA VAL A 25 0.99 -9.98 -5.45
C VAL A 25 1.85 -10.00 -6.71
N THR A 26 1.52 -9.19 -7.73
CA THR A 26 2.22 -9.24 -9.02
C THR A 26 3.56 -8.51 -9.00
N ARG A 27 3.74 -7.47 -8.17
CA ARG A 27 5.04 -6.79 -8.00
C ARG A 27 5.15 -6.03 -6.69
N VAL A 28 6.31 -6.11 -6.04
CA VAL A 28 6.68 -5.23 -4.92
C VAL A 28 7.94 -4.47 -5.29
N ILE A 29 7.94 -3.16 -5.10
CA ILE A 29 9.07 -2.25 -5.37
C ILE A 29 9.41 -1.52 -4.07
N ILE A 30 10.65 -1.64 -3.63
CA ILE A 30 11.17 -0.85 -2.51
C ILE A 30 11.89 0.36 -3.10
N LYS A 31 11.35 1.57 -2.90
CA LYS A 31 11.99 2.82 -3.29
C LYS A 31 12.66 3.46 -2.07
N LYS A 32 13.95 3.78 -2.21
CA LYS A 32 14.68 4.58 -1.21
C LYS A 32 14.14 6.03 -1.19
N PRO A 33 14.06 6.70 -0.02
CA PRO A 33 14.61 6.22 1.26
C PRO A 33 13.68 5.30 2.06
N LYS A 34 12.34 5.34 1.91
CA LYS A 34 11.43 4.67 2.86
C LYS A 34 10.06 4.19 2.31
N THR A 35 9.94 3.86 1.02
CA THR A 35 8.63 3.55 0.39
C THR A 35 8.53 2.10 -0.07
N LEU A 36 7.44 1.43 0.28
CA LEU A 36 7.05 0.13 -0.25
C LEU A 36 5.87 0.30 -1.22
N GLU A 37 6.10 0.08 -2.51
CA GLU A 37 5.06 0.11 -3.55
C GLU A 37 4.65 -1.32 -3.93
N ILE A 38 3.34 -1.58 -3.95
CA ILE A 38 2.77 -2.88 -4.30
C ILE A 38 1.95 -2.69 -5.57
N LYS A 39 2.41 -3.23 -6.70
CA LYS A 39 1.63 -3.28 -7.95
C LYS A 39 0.83 -4.59 -7.94
N THR A 40 -0.49 -4.46 -7.97
CA THR A 40 -1.53 -5.50 -8.01
C THR A 40 -1.42 -6.63 -6.98
N ALA A 41 -2.37 -6.70 -6.04
CA ALA A 41 -2.52 -7.83 -5.12
C ALA A 41 -3.87 -8.54 -5.34
N TYR A 42 -3.85 -9.80 -5.77
CA TYR A 42 -5.04 -10.63 -6.01
C TYR A 42 -5.13 -11.75 -4.96
N ASN A 43 -5.82 -11.49 -3.84
CA ASN A 43 -6.11 -12.54 -2.85
C ASN A 43 -7.60 -12.94 -2.77
N GLY A 44 -8.50 -12.26 -3.50
CA GLY A 44 -9.95 -12.44 -3.35
C GLY A 44 -10.54 -13.79 -3.80
N LYS A 45 -9.75 -14.67 -4.44
CA LYS A 45 -10.19 -16.02 -4.89
C LYS A 45 -9.24 -17.14 -4.46
N ASP A 46 -8.30 -16.83 -3.56
CA ASP A 46 -7.42 -17.85 -3.01
C ASP A 46 -8.15 -18.56 -1.87
N THR A 47 -8.51 -19.82 -2.11
CA THR A 47 -9.20 -20.69 -1.13
C THR A 47 -8.23 -21.58 -0.38
N THR A 48 -6.92 -21.41 -0.56
CA THR A 48 -5.93 -22.13 0.24
C THR A 48 -5.89 -21.52 1.65
N ASN A 49 -5.76 -22.35 2.69
CA ASN A 49 -5.50 -21.86 4.04
C ASN A 49 -4.19 -21.06 4.00
N SER A 50 -4.30 -19.74 4.05
CA SER A 50 -3.15 -18.85 3.90
C SER A 50 -2.13 -19.17 4.98
N LYS A 51 -0.97 -19.73 4.59
CA LYS A 51 0.09 -20.05 5.55
C LYS A 51 0.77 -18.80 6.12
N LEU A 52 0.63 -17.67 5.43
CA LEU A 52 1.14 -16.35 5.83
C LEU A 52 0.17 -15.25 5.43
N HIS A 53 0.02 -14.22 6.26
CA HIS A 53 -0.70 -13.00 5.92
C HIS A 53 0.17 -12.08 5.04
N LEU A 54 -0.45 -11.28 4.17
CA LEU A 54 0.27 -10.39 3.24
C LEU A 54 1.28 -9.47 3.96
N ASN A 55 0.94 -8.92 5.13
CA ASN A 55 1.86 -8.11 5.93
C ASN A 55 3.16 -8.86 6.31
N GLN A 56 3.09 -10.16 6.58
CA GLN A 56 4.26 -10.98 6.92
C GLN A 56 5.19 -11.12 5.72
N ILE A 57 4.62 -11.31 4.52
CA ILE A 57 5.38 -11.36 3.26
C ILE A 57 6.05 -10.00 2.99
N LEU A 58 5.30 -8.91 3.13
CA LEU A 58 5.79 -7.56 2.92
C LEU A 58 6.92 -7.20 3.91
N MET A 59 6.76 -7.55 5.18
CA MET A 59 7.77 -7.28 6.20
C MET A 59 9.04 -8.11 5.96
N ALA A 60 8.94 -9.38 5.56
CA ALA A 60 10.09 -10.19 5.19
C ALA A 60 10.84 -9.62 3.98
N LEU A 61 10.12 -9.14 2.95
CA LEU A 61 10.75 -8.46 1.82
C LEU A 61 11.46 -7.16 2.25
N TRP A 62 10.84 -6.39 3.14
CA TRP A 62 11.40 -5.15 3.66
C TRP A 62 12.70 -5.38 4.45
N THR A 63 12.68 -6.34 5.38
CA THR A 63 13.79 -6.59 6.28
C THR A 63 14.88 -7.45 5.66
N GLU A 64 14.53 -8.63 5.14
CA GLU A 64 15.51 -9.62 4.69
C GLU A 64 16.08 -9.30 3.31
N LYS A 65 15.25 -8.73 2.42
CA LYS A 65 15.68 -8.39 1.06
C LYS A 65 16.09 -6.93 0.93
N GLY A 66 15.38 -6.02 1.59
CA GLY A 66 15.71 -4.60 1.61
C GLY A 66 16.87 -4.25 2.54
N GLY A 67 17.15 -5.08 3.56
CA GLY A 67 18.14 -4.78 4.60
C GLY A 67 17.72 -3.63 5.51
N LEU A 68 16.42 -3.33 5.59
CA LEU A 68 15.86 -2.21 6.33
C LEU A 68 15.24 -2.67 7.66
N ARG A 69 15.19 -1.78 8.66
CA ARG A 69 14.53 -2.10 9.94
C ARG A 69 13.03 -1.94 9.80
N ALA A 70 12.23 -2.74 10.49
CA ALA A 70 10.78 -2.60 10.51
C ALA A 70 10.35 -1.17 10.86
N SER A 71 10.91 -0.59 11.92
CA SER A 71 10.68 0.79 12.37
C SER A 71 11.14 1.87 11.38
N SER A 72 11.80 1.52 10.28
CA SER A 72 12.15 2.47 9.23
C SER A 72 11.11 2.57 8.11
N LEU A 73 10.09 1.70 8.10
CA LEU A 73 8.95 1.81 7.20
C LEU A 73 8.19 3.10 7.52
N LYS A 74 7.88 3.93 6.51
CA LYS A 74 7.14 5.19 6.71
C LYS A 74 5.98 5.39 5.75
N ARG A 75 5.94 4.63 4.65
CA ARG A 75 4.93 4.78 3.62
C ARG A 75 4.62 3.45 2.95
N VAL A 76 3.34 3.16 2.78
CA VAL A 76 2.82 2.01 2.04
C VAL A 76 1.94 2.52 0.90
N LYS A 77 2.28 2.20 -0.35
CA LYS A 77 1.50 2.59 -1.54
C LYS A 77 1.01 1.34 -2.29
N PHE A 78 -0.29 1.26 -2.53
CA PHE A 78 -0.91 0.25 -3.38
C PHE A 78 -1.31 0.91 -4.70
N LEU A 79 -0.79 0.37 -5.80
CA LEU A 79 -1.01 0.91 -7.14
C LEU A 79 -2.09 0.14 -7.89
N GLU A 80 -2.85 0.84 -8.73
CA GLU A 80 -3.89 0.33 -9.62
C GLU A 80 -4.90 -0.54 -8.83
N VAL A 81 -5.56 0.05 -7.84
CA VAL A 81 -6.45 -0.64 -6.91
C VAL A 81 -7.62 -1.28 -7.67
N ALA A 82 -7.71 -2.61 -7.58
CA ALA A 82 -8.76 -3.40 -8.22
C ALA A 82 -9.66 -4.15 -7.23
N ASN A 83 -9.42 -4.03 -5.92
CA ASN A 83 -10.18 -4.77 -4.91
C ASN A 83 -11.51 -4.07 -4.59
N ASP A 84 -12.62 -4.81 -4.72
CA ASP A 84 -13.98 -4.26 -4.57
C ASP A 84 -14.22 -3.62 -3.19
N SER A 85 -13.72 -4.21 -2.10
CA SER A 85 -13.90 -3.64 -0.75
C SER A 85 -13.14 -2.33 -0.56
N VAL A 86 -12.00 -2.17 -1.24
CA VAL A 86 -11.23 -0.92 -1.20
C VAL A 86 -11.87 0.13 -2.10
N LYS A 87 -12.32 -0.27 -3.30
CA LYS A 87 -13.09 0.61 -4.19
C LYS A 87 -14.36 1.14 -3.53
N ALA A 88 -15.06 0.29 -2.78
CA ALA A 88 -16.25 0.70 -2.02
C ALA A 88 -15.91 1.76 -0.96
N ALA A 89 -14.80 1.59 -0.22
CA ALA A 89 -14.35 2.59 0.76
C ALA A 89 -13.97 3.92 0.10
N ILE A 90 -13.27 3.87 -1.04
CA ILE A 90 -12.93 5.07 -1.84
C ILE A 90 -14.20 5.76 -2.33
N GLN A 91 -15.16 5.02 -2.89
CA GLN A 91 -16.39 5.61 -3.41
C GLN A 91 -17.24 6.25 -2.31
N ALA A 92 -17.33 5.62 -1.13
CA ALA A 92 -18.02 6.19 0.01
C ALA A 92 -17.38 7.53 0.43
N ALA A 93 -16.05 7.59 0.49
CA ALA A 93 -15.34 8.82 0.78
C ALA A 93 -15.57 9.92 -0.27
N ARG A 94 -15.54 9.58 -1.56
CA ARG A 94 -15.87 10.53 -2.63
C ARG A 94 -17.28 11.11 -2.48
N GLN A 95 -18.26 10.26 -2.18
CA GLN A 95 -19.65 10.69 -1.99
C GLN A 95 -19.80 11.64 -0.79
N GLU A 96 -19.18 11.32 0.33
CA GLU A 96 -19.27 12.13 1.55
C GLU A 96 -18.55 13.48 1.41
N LEU A 97 -17.45 13.51 0.67
CA LEU A 97 -16.69 14.72 0.37
C LEU A 97 -17.24 15.49 -0.85
N GLU A 98 -18.33 15.02 -1.46
CA GLU A 98 -18.96 15.61 -2.66
C GLU A 98 -17.98 15.75 -3.85
N LEU A 99 -17.11 14.75 -4.04
CA LEU A 99 -16.10 14.69 -5.09
C LEU A 99 -16.56 13.89 -6.32
N GLU A 100 -15.99 14.21 -7.49
CA GLU A 100 -16.16 13.38 -8.69
C GLU A 100 -15.32 12.10 -8.61
N ASP A 101 -15.64 11.11 -9.45
CA ASP A 101 -14.95 9.80 -9.48
C ASP A 101 -13.46 9.88 -9.84
N VAL A 102 -13.02 11.01 -10.42
CA VAL A 102 -11.65 11.22 -10.92
C VAL A 102 -10.81 12.14 -10.04
N ASP A 103 -11.38 12.69 -8.96
CA ASP A 103 -10.67 13.65 -8.13
C ASP A 103 -9.64 12.99 -7.22
N ASP A 104 -8.53 13.67 -6.95
CA ASP A 104 -7.59 13.23 -5.93
C ASP A 104 -8.03 13.76 -4.57
N PHE A 105 -7.78 13.02 -3.50
CA PHE A 105 -8.03 13.51 -2.14
C PHE A 105 -7.08 12.92 -1.10
N GLU A 106 -6.96 13.62 0.03
CA GLU A 106 -6.17 13.21 1.18
C GLU A 106 -6.99 13.38 2.46
N LEU A 107 -6.89 12.40 3.35
CA LEU A 107 -7.47 12.39 4.68
C LEU A 107 -6.34 12.39 5.71
N ASP A 108 -6.28 13.42 6.54
CA ASP A 108 -5.50 13.40 7.76
C ASP A 108 -6.23 12.55 8.81
N VAL A 109 -5.56 11.56 9.39
CA VAL A 109 -6.18 10.62 10.33
C VAL A 109 -6.59 11.29 11.64
N GLU A 110 -5.95 12.39 12.04
CA GLU A 110 -6.32 13.10 13.28
C GLU A 110 -7.58 13.95 13.11
N ASP A 111 -7.83 14.47 11.90
CA ASP A 111 -8.88 15.44 11.62
C ASP A 111 -10.07 14.88 10.80
N ALA A 112 -9.93 13.69 10.20
CA ALA A 112 -10.97 13.10 9.36
C ALA A 112 -12.14 12.49 10.15
N ASP A 113 -13.29 12.42 9.49
CA ASP A 113 -14.47 11.74 10.02
C ASP A 113 -14.19 10.25 10.33
N GLU A 114 -14.60 9.80 11.52
CA GLU A 114 -14.29 8.45 11.99
C GLU A 114 -15.04 7.36 11.20
N ASP A 115 -16.23 7.64 10.66
CA ASP A 115 -16.96 6.68 9.83
C ASP A 115 -16.24 6.48 8.49
N LEU A 116 -15.71 7.56 7.90
CA LEU A 116 -14.83 7.49 6.73
C LEU A 116 -13.57 6.68 7.00
N LEU A 117 -12.88 6.98 8.10
CA LEU A 117 -11.67 6.25 8.49
C LEU A 117 -11.95 4.78 8.76
N SER A 118 -13.11 4.46 9.36
CA SER A 118 -13.55 3.10 9.63
C SER A 118 -13.72 2.28 8.35
N ASN A 119 -14.26 2.86 7.28
CA ASN A 119 -14.37 2.20 5.98
C ASN A 119 -13.00 1.81 5.43
N PHE A 120 -12.01 2.71 5.50
CA PHE A 120 -10.65 2.41 5.08
C PHE A 120 -9.98 1.36 5.97
N ARG A 121 -10.05 1.50 7.30
CA ARG A 121 -9.47 0.57 8.30
C ARG A 121 -10.03 -0.85 8.13
N ASN A 122 -11.32 -0.98 7.81
CA ASN A 122 -11.99 -2.27 7.66
C ASN A 122 -11.80 -2.94 6.30
N SER A 123 -11.33 -2.19 5.30
CA SER A 123 -10.98 -2.73 3.98
C SER A 123 -9.85 -3.77 4.06
N VAL A 124 -9.70 -4.56 2.99
CA VAL A 124 -8.62 -5.57 2.92
C VAL A 124 -7.23 -4.93 3.06
N PHE A 125 -7.02 -3.73 2.48
CA PHE A 125 -5.74 -3.03 2.58
C PHE A 125 -5.54 -2.31 3.92
N GLY A 126 -6.60 -1.72 4.50
CA GLY A 126 -6.52 -1.14 5.85
C GLY A 126 -6.09 -2.17 6.90
N LYS A 127 -6.63 -3.39 6.83
CA LYS A 127 -6.22 -4.50 7.71
C LYS A 127 -4.75 -4.90 7.52
N VAL A 128 -4.22 -4.78 6.30
CA VAL A 128 -2.80 -5.04 6.04
C VAL A 128 -1.93 -3.94 6.64
N VAL A 129 -2.31 -2.67 6.44
CA VAL A 129 -1.61 -1.51 6.98
C VAL A 129 -1.60 -1.54 8.51
N ALA A 130 -2.72 -1.80 9.15
CA ALA A 130 -2.81 -1.91 10.62
C ALA A 130 -1.79 -2.91 11.20
N ARG A 131 -1.67 -4.09 10.57
CA ARG A 131 -0.69 -5.11 10.98
C ARG A 131 0.75 -4.72 10.67
N LEU A 132 0.99 -3.91 9.63
CA LEU A 132 2.31 -3.37 9.33
C LEU A 132 2.72 -2.32 10.37
N CYS A 133 1.80 -1.43 10.75
CA CYS A 133 1.95 -0.46 11.82
C CYS A 133 2.30 -1.13 13.16
N GLU A 134 1.56 -2.16 13.55
CA GLU A 134 1.85 -2.96 14.75
C GLU A 134 3.27 -3.55 14.71
N ALA A 135 3.67 -4.12 13.56
CA ALA A 135 4.98 -4.72 13.41
C ALA A 135 6.13 -3.70 13.34
N SER A 136 5.88 -2.47 12.86
CA SER A 136 6.87 -1.41 12.74
C SER A 136 6.94 -0.49 13.96
N GLY A 137 5.92 -0.52 14.83
CA GLY A 137 5.78 0.40 15.97
C GLY A 137 5.33 1.81 15.55
N HIS A 138 4.53 1.91 14.49
CA HIS A 138 4.04 3.18 13.93
C HIS A 138 2.52 3.23 13.98
N THR A 139 1.95 4.40 13.68
CA THR A 139 0.51 4.60 13.48
C THR A 139 0.25 5.21 12.11
N PRO A 140 -0.91 4.98 11.48
CA PRO A 140 -1.32 5.73 10.30
C PRO A 140 -1.44 7.23 10.62
N GLU A 141 -0.94 8.07 9.72
CA GLU A 141 -0.98 9.54 9.81
C GLU A 141 -1.90 10.12 8.74
N SER A 142 -1.78 9.68 7.48
CA SER A 142 -2.69 10.10 6.41
C SER A 142 -2.99 9.00 5.40
N ILE A 143 -4.09 9.18 4.67
CA ILE A 143 -4.53 8.33 3.56
C ILE A 143 -4.74 9.22 2.33
N SER A 144 -4.03 8.97 1.23
CA SER A 144 -4.18 9.72 -0.01
C SER A 144 -4.63 8.82 -1.17
N ILE A 145 -5.59 9.30 -1.96
CA ILE A 145 -6.09 8.67 -3.18
C ILE A 145 -5.69 9.51 -4.38
N GLU A 146 -4.99 8.89 -5.33
CA GLU A 146 -4.59 9.52 -6.60
C GLU A 146 -5.22 8.74 -7.76
N HIS A 147 -5.99 9.41 -8.62
CA HIS A 147 -6.56 8.84 -9.83
C HIS A 147 -5.55 8.90 -10.99
N THR A 148 -4.96 7.76 -11.34
CA THR A 148 -3.95 7.64 -12.39
C THR A 148 -4.42 6.71 -13.50
N ALA A 149 -4.55 7.25 -14.71
CA ALA A 149 -4.83 6.48 -15.94
C ALA A 149 -6.08 5.57 -15.83
N GLY A 150 -7.15 6.04 -15.19
CA GLY A 150 -8.39 5.30 -15.02
C GLY A 150 -8.41 4.36 -13.81
N TRP A 151 -7.41 4.44 -12.93
CA TRP A 151 -7.30 3.63 -11.72
C TRP A 151 -6.96 4.48 -10.52
N ASP A 152 -7.49 4.13 -9.35
CA ASP A 152 -7.06 4.75 -8.10
C ASP A 152 -5.80 4.07 -7.54
N ASP A 153 -4.83 4.87 -7.13
CA ASP A 153 -3.74 4.48 -6.26
C ASP A 153 -4.05 4.94 -4.84
N ILE A 154 -3.71 4.14 -3.83
CA ILE A 154 -3.89 4.49 -2.41
C ILE A 154 -2.55 4.48 -1.68
N THR A 155 -2.27 5.57 -0.97
CA THR A 155 -1.08 5.74 -0.15
C THR A 155 -1.46 5.89 1.32
N TRP A 156 -0.71 5.23 2.19
CA TRP A 156 -0.77 5.39 3.65
C TRP A 156 0.57 5.87 4.15
N ASP A 157 0.58 7.03 4.81
CA ASP A 157 1.74 7.55 5.53
C ASP A 157 1.68 7.16 7.01
N LEU A 158 2.84 6.81 7.58
CA LEU A 158 2.98 6.21 8.91
C LEU A 158 3.93 7.04 9.79
N ALA A 159 3.45 7.44 10.97
CA ALA A 159 4.15 8.29 11.94
C ALA A 159 5.35 7.62 12.62
#